data_AF-A0A9P5ZRR9-F1
#
_entry.id   AF-A0A9P5ZRR9-F1
#
_cell.length_a   1.000
_cell.length_b   1.000
_cell.length_c   1.000
_cell.angle_alpha   90.00
_cell.angle_beta   90.00
_cell.angle_gamma   90.00
#
_symmetry.space_group_name_H-M   'P 1'
#
loop_
_entity.id
_entity.type
_entity.pdbx_description
1 polymer ?
#
loop_
_entity_poly.entity_id
_entity_poly.type
_entity_poly.pdbx_seq_one_letter_code
_entity_poly.pdbx_strand_id
1 'polypeptide(L)' 'WQCKECHQRTMFCHECMRNAHLEMPFHQIQKWTGKYFCPGSLWEVGVCVIVDYS' A
#
# COMPACT_ATOMS: atom_id res chain seq x y z
N TRP A 1 5.96 -0.04 -5.47
CA TRP A 1 5.45 -0.30 -4.12
C TRP A 1 5.41 -1.78 -3.87
N GLN A 2 5.58 -2.23 -2.64
CA GLN A 2 5.48 -3.64 -2.29
C GLN A 2 4.80 -3.75 -0.93
N CYS A 3 3.85 -4.67 -0.78
CA CYS A 3 3.23 -4.95 0.50
C CYS A 3 4.04 -6.02 1.24
N LYS A 4 4.22 -5.85 2.55
CA LYS A 4 4.96 -6.81 3.39
C LYS A 4 4.08 -7.92 3.94
N GLU A 5 2.77 -7.67 4.03
CA GLU A 5 1.81 -8.55 4.69
C GLU A 5 1.02 -9.42 3.70
N CYS A 6 0.89 -8.97 2.45
CA CYS A 6 0.33 -9.81 1.39
C CYS A 6 1.25 -11.01 1.10
N HIS A 7 0.63 -12.19 0.95
CA HIS A 7 1.31 -13.42 0.54
C HIS A 7 2.12 -13.25 -0.74
N GLN A 8 1.61 -12.46 -1.68
CA GLN A 8 2.31 -12.05 -2.88
C GLN A 8 3.15 -10.81 -2.59
N ARG A 9 4.45 -11.01 -2.38
CA ARG A 9 5.45 -9.95 -2.23
C ARG A 9 5.82 -9.33 -3.58
N THR A 10 4.85 -9.15 -4.47
CA THR A 10 5.03 -8.60 -5.81
C THR A 10 5.19 -7.08 -5.75
N MET A 11 5.95 -6.52 -6.68
CA MET A 11 6.02 -5.08 -6.86
C MET A 11 4.81 -4.59 -7.66
N PHE A 12 4.11 -3.60 -7.11
CA PHE A 12 2.99 -2.92 -7.74
C PHE A 12 3.37 -1.49 -8.12
N CYS A 13 2.75 -0.97 -9.19
CA CYS A 13 2.73 0.46 -9.44
C CYS A 13 1.87 1.18 -8.38
N HIS A 14 1.81 2.51 -8.45
CA HIS A 14 1.02 3.33 -7.50
C HIS A 14 -0.47 2.94 -7.52
N GLU A 15 -1.07 2.88 -8.71
CA GLU A 15 -2.49 2.56 -8.89
C GLU A 15 -2.84 1.12 -8.51
N CYS A 16 -2.04 0.13 -8.93
CA CYS A 16 -2.27 -1.26 -8.55
C CYS A 16 -2.14 -1.47 -7.05
N MET A 17 -1.20 -0.78 -6.38
CA MET A 17 -1.07 -0.85 -4.92
C MET A 17 -2.32 -0.29 -4.24
N ARG A 18 -2.82 0.86 -4.71
CA ARG A 18 -4.04 1.48 -4.19
C ARG A 18 -5.24 0.54 -4.33
N ASN A 19 -5.52 0.07 -5.54
CA ASN A 19 -6.71 -0.74 -5.83
C ASN A 19 -6.72 -2.05 -5.06
N ALA A 20 -5.56 -2.70 -4.89
CA ALA A 20 -5.45 -3.96 -4.16
C ALA A 20 -5.63 -3.81 -2.64
N HIS A 21 -5.54 -2.59 -2.09
CA HIS A 21 -5.54 -2.34 -0.65
C HIS A 21 -6.67 -1.39 -0.19
N LEU A 22 -7.67 -1.15 -1.03
CA LEU A 22 -8.87 -0.39 -0.62
C LEU A 22 -9.60 -1.09 0.53
N GLU A 23 -9.68 -2.42 0.49
CA GLU A 23 -10.34 -3.23 1.53
C GLU A 23 -9.40 -3.60 2.69
N MET A 24 -8.09 -3.35 2.55
CA MET A 24 -7.05 -3.67 3.54
C MET A 24 -6.14 -2.45 3.78
N PRO A 25 -6.68 -1.32 4.27
CA PRO A 25 -5.97 -0.05 4.33
C PRO A 25 -4.89 0.02 5.42
N PHE A 26 -4.79 -1.00 6.27
CA PHE A 26 -3.86 -1.06 7.40
C PHE A 26 -2.57 -1.84 7.10
N HIS A 27 -2.45 -2.44 5.91
CA HIS A 27 -1.25 -3.19 5.57
C HIS A 27 -0.01 -2.30 5.47
N GLN A 28 1.12 -2.83 5.95
CA GLN A 28 2.41 -2.18 5.81
C GLN A 28 2.98 -2.37 4.39
N ILE A 29 3.33 -1.24 3.77
CA ILE A 29 3.95 -1.22 2.45
C ILE A 29 5.35 -0.62 2.50
N GLN A 30 6.08 -0.80 1.41
CA GLN A 30 7.39 -0.20 1.20
C GLN A 30 7.51 0.38 -0.21
N LYS A 31 8.23 1.49 -0.31
CA LYS A 31 8.51 2.18 -1.56
C LYS A 31 9.89 1.79 -2.06
N TRP A 32 9.97 1.39 -3.32
CA TRP A 32 11.26 1.17 -3.99
C TRP A 32 11.85 2.51 -4.40
N THR A 33 13.07 2.81 -3.95
CA THR A 33 13.77 4.07 -4.28
C THR A 33 14.62 3.97 -5.55
N GLY A 34 14.70 2.79 -6.16
CA GLY A 34 15.69 2.49 -7.21
C GLY A 34 16.94 1.79 -6.68
N LYS A 35 17.19 1.83 -5.37
CA LYS A 35 18.35 1.19 -4.71
C LYS A 35 17.95 0.28 -3.54
N TYR A 36 16.98 0.71 -2.75
CA TYR A 36 16.50 -0.03 -1.57
C TYR A 36 15.01 0.23 -1.34
N PHE A 37 14.43 -0.58 -0.46
CA PHE A 37 13.06 -0.37 0.01
C PHE A 37 13.06 0.52 1.25
N CYS A 38 12.34 1.63 1.19
CA CYS A 38 12.02 2.45 2.35
C CYS A 38 10.64 2.06 2.90
N PRO A 39 10.40 2.21 4.21
CA PRO A 39 9.06 2.20 4.77
C PRO A 39 8.15 3.17 4.00
N GLY A 40 6.94 2.73 3.72
CA GLY A 40 5.91 3.57 3.12
C GLY A 40 4.55 3.25 3.72
N SER A 41 3.56 4.09 3.43
CA SER A 41 2.21 3.94 3.94
C SER A 41 1.19 4.03 2.81
N LEU A 42 0.05 3.36 2.99
CA LEU A 42 -1.01 3.28 1.99
C LEU A 42 -1.63 4.65 1.64
N TRP A 43 -1.57 5.63 2.54
CA TRP A 43 -2.00 7.00 2.24
C TRP A 43 -1.13 7.66 1.16
N GLU A 44 0.16 7.31 1.03
CA GLU A 44 1.04 7.84 -0.02
C GLU A 44 0.64 7.35 -1.42
N VAL A 45 -0.07 6.22 -1.48
CA VAL A 45 -0.68 5.71 -2.71
C VAL A 45 -2.15 6.13 -2.88
N GLY A 46 -2.67 7.01 -2.03
CA GLY A 46 -4.03 7.53 -2.12
C GLY A 46 -5.12 6.57 -1.64
N VAL A 47 -4.78 5.60 -0.78
CA VAL A 47 -5.79 4.84 -0.03
C VAL A 47 -6.24 5.68 1.15
N CYS A 48 -7.55 5.85 1.27
CA CYS A 48 -8.18 6.58 2.37
C CYS A 48 -9.14 5.64 3.10
N VAL A 49 -9.19 5.75 4.43
CA VAL A 49 -10.18 5.07 5.27
C VAL A 49 -11.30 6.06 5.55
N ILE A 50 -12.53 5.69 5.18
CA ILE A 50 -13.72 6.44 5.53
C ILE A 50 -14.29 5.75 6.77
N VAL A 51 -14.37 6.48 7.88
CA VAL A 51 -15.02 6.01 9.10
C VAL A 51 -16.46 6.52 9.03
N ASP A 52 -17.40 5.60 8.83
CA ASP A 52 -18.82 5.91 8.84
C ASP A 52 -19.32 6.02 10.29
N TYR A 53 -20.05 7.11 10.57
CA TYR A 53 -20.66 7.40 11.87
C TYR A 53 -22.19 7.41 11.72
N SER A 54 -22.77 6.32 11.24
CA SER A 54 -24.23 6.13 11.16
C SER A 54 -24.80 5.47 12.40
#